data_AF-A0A8H4YX50-F1
#
_entry.id   AF-A0A8H4YX50-F1
#
_cell.length_a   1.000
_cell.length_b   1.000
_cell.length_c   1.000
_cell.angle_alpha   90.00
_cell.angle_beta   90.00
_cell.angle_gamma   90.00
#
_symmetry.space_group_name_H-M   'P 1'
#
loop_
_entity.id
_entity.type
_entity.pdbx_description
1 polymer ?
#
loop_
_entity_poly.entity_id
_entity_poly.type
_entity_poly.pdbx_seq_one_letter_code
_entity_poly.pdbx_strand_id
1 'polypeptide(L)'
;MDILCLLDDICDFIDLQLDRHGSLRSPSSITSEEFDLDTASTIDSDDSARESNVLIHCRLGMSRSASVAIAYLMRQRQLGLDVIIAEVRARRKVKPRENFMDQLQVWQAVEYQVWEDNQKRIPKAPYQSYLDGRAVRLAAKGLTGNEPIVDWDEY
;
A
#
# COMPACT_ATOMS: atom_id res chain seq x y z
N MET A 1 -14.17 -2.35 9.68
CA MET A 1 -13.54 -1.51 8.66
C MET A 1 -13.00 -2.42 7.59
N ASP A 2 -13.50 -2.16 6.40
CA ASP A 2 -13.06 -2.76 5.15
C ASP A 2 -12.00 -1.84 4.55
N ILE A 3 -10.78 -2.35 4.39
CA ILE A 3 -9.66 -1.64 3.78
C ILE A 3 -9.53 -2.00 2.30
N LEU A 4 -10.15 -3.08 1.81
CA LEU A 4 -9.99 -3.57 0.44
C LEU A 4 -10.43 -2.53 -0.58
N CYS A 5 -11.52 -1.83 -0.31
CA CYS A 5 -12.01 -0.74 -1.17
C CYS A 5 -11.05 0.46 -1.27
N LEU A 6 -10.09 0.59 -0.35
CA LEU A 6 -9.12 1.68 -0.30
C LEU A 6 -7.75 1.28 -0.82
N LEU A 7 -7.45 -0.03 -0.89
CA LEU A 7 -6.09 -0.50 -1.16
C LEU A 7 -5.56 -0.07 -2.53
N ASP A 8 -6.43 -0.03 -3.55
CA ASP A 8 -6.04 0.39 -4.89
C ASP A 8 -5.51 1.84 -4.89
N ASP A 9 -6.33 2.78 -4.40
CA ASP A 9 -5.98 4.20 -4.32
C ASP A 9 -4.77 4.45 -3.41
N ILE A 10 -4.67 3.70 -2.30
CA ILE A 10 -3.53 3.80 -1.38
C ILE A 10 -2.25 3.36 -2.06
N CYS A 11 -2.28 2.23 -2.77
CA CYS A 11 -1.08 1.71 -3.40
C CYS A 11 -0.65 2.61 -4.57
N ASP A 12 -1.59 3.13 -5.36
CA ASP A 12 -1.30 4.10 -6.44
C ASP A 12 -0.69 5.38 -5.88
N PHE A 13 -1.18 5.84 -4.73
CA PHE A 13 -0.58 6.96 -4.03
C PHE A 13 0.86 6.67 -3.58
N ILE A 14 1.14 5.47 -3.05
CA ILE A 14 2.50 5.07 -2.65
C ILE A 14 3.43 5.07 -3.86
N ASP A 15 3.01 4.44 -4.97
CA ASP A 15 3.79 4.39 -6.22
C ASP A 15 4.11 5.80 -6.73
N LEU A 16 3.09 6.69 -6.77
CA LEU A 16 3.28 8.08 -7.15
C LEU A 16 4.29 8.82 -6.27
N GLN A 17 4.28 8.59 -4.96
CA GLN A 17 5.25 9.26 -4.07
C GLN A 17 6.67 8.72 -4.25
N LEU A 18 6.83 7.44 -4.58
CA LEU A 18 8.14 6.84 -4.82
C LEU A 18 8.73 7.29 -6.17
N ASP A 19 7.89 7.49 -7.19
CA ASP A 19 8.31 7.93 -8.53
C ASP A 19 8.64 9.43 -8.59
N ARG A 20 7.94 10.27 -7.81
CA ARG A 20 8.06 11.74 -7.85
C ARG A 20 9.45 12.29 -7.54
N HIS A 21 10.31 11.57 -6.81
CA HIS A 21 11.73 11.96 -6.67
C HIS A 21 12.70 10.99 -7.37
N GLY A 22 12.21 10.04 -8.17
CA GLY A 22 13.03 9.17 -9.04
C GLY A 22 13.26 9.71 -10.46
N SER A 23 12.51 10.75 -10.88
CA SER A 23 12.54 11.31 -12.23
C SER A 23 13.72 12.27 -12.51
N LEU A 24 14.93 11.89 -12.10
CA LEU A 24 16.19 12.44 -12.66
C LEU A 24 17.07 11.36 -13.31
N ARG A 25 16.59 10.12 -13.44
CA ARG A 25 17.38 9.06 -14.06
C ARG A 25 17.06 8.86 -15.56
N SER A 26 18.01 9.38 -16.37
CA SER A 26 18.51 8.93 -17.70
C SER A 26 17.70 9.27 -18.98
N PRO A 27 18.34 9.43 -20.18
CA PRO A 27 19.52 8.68 -20.66
C PRO A 27 20.64 9.48 -21.38
N SER A 28 21.79 8.81 -21.49
CA SER A 28 22.99 9.18 -22.23
C SER A 28 22.73 9.38 -23.73
N SER A 29 23.24 10.47 -24.32
CA SER A 29 24.00 10.57 -25.61
C SER A 29 23.85 11.95 -26.28
N ILE A 30 24.96 12.47 -26.82
CA ILE A 30 25.10 13.59 -27.81
C ILE A 30 24.96 15.00 -27.20
N THR A 31 25.85 15.99 -27.35
CA THR A 31 26.95 16.30 -28.30
C THR A 31 28.15 16.96 -27.61
N SER A 32 29.30 16.81 -28.27
CA SER A 32 30.53 17.61 -28.27
C SER A 32 30.49 19.01 -27.63
N GLU A 33 31.53 19.26 -26.83
CA GLU A 33 31.87 20.52 -26.20
C GLU A 33 32.35 21.58 -27.20
N GLU A 34 31.95 22.84 -26.99
CA GLU A 34 32.85 23.94 -26.65
C GLU A 34 32.05 25.24 -26.44
N PHE A 35 32.11 25.82 -25.23
CA PHE A 35 32.37 27.26 -25.04
C PHE A 35 32.66 27.56 -23.55
N ASP A 36 33.93 27.85 -23.26
CA ASP A 36 34.40 28.38 -21.98
C ASP A 36 33.99 29.85 -21.81
N LEU A 37 33.48 30.24 -20.62
CA LEU A 37 33.97 31.42 -19.87
C LEU A 37 33.34 31.58 -18.46
N ASP A 38 34.14 31.23 -17.44
CA ASP A 38 34.48 32.03 -16.26
C ASP A 38 33.39 32.61 -15.33
N THR A 39 33.17 31.96 -14.16
CA THR A 39 33.07 32.55 -12.80
C THR A 39 32.72 31.44 -11.80
N ALA A 40 33.75 30.86 -11.19
CA ALA A 40 33.61 29.82 -10.17
C ALA A 40 33.23 30.40 -8.80
N SER A 41 31.94 30.55 -8.55
CA SER A 41 31.38 30.39 -7.21
C SER A 41 30.57 29.10 -7.20
N THR A 42 31.18 28.04 -6.70
CA THR A 42 30.62 26.70 -6.57
C THR A 42 29.25 26.78 -5.90
N ILE A 43 28.19 26.66 -6.71
CA ILE A 43 26.89 26.23 -6.22
C ILE A 43 27.11 24.76 -5.87
N ASP A 44 27.28 24.49 -4.58
CA ASP A 44 27.21 23.13 -4.06
C ASP A 44 25.75 22.67 -4.17
N SER A 45 25.36 22.35 -5.41
CA SER A 45 24.15 21.60 -5.68
C SER A 45 24.44 20.19 -5.20
N ASP A 46 24.18 19.95 -3.90
CA ASP A 46 24.02 18.62 -3.32
C ASP A 46 22.84 17.93 -4.03
N ASP A 47 23.08 17.51 -5.27
CA ASP A 47 22.24 16.62 -6.07
C ASP A 47 22.55 15.17 -5.66
N SER A 48 22.63 14.93 -4.35
CA SER A 48 22.41 13.58 -3.84
C SER A 48 20.95 13.26 -4.13
N ALA A 49 20.72 12.49 -5.19
CA ALA A 49 19.41 11.97 -5.57
C ALA A 49 18.68 11.48 -4.32
N ARG A 50 17.76 12.29 -3.78
CA ARG A 50 17.10 11.99 -2.52
C ARG A 50 16.24 10.77 -2.73
N GLU A 51 16.57 9.69 -2.04
CA GLU A 51 15.75 8.48 -2.04
C GLU A 51 14.34 8.83 -1.57
N SER A 52 13.35 8.65 -2.44
CA SER A 52 11.94 8.83 -2.09
C SER A 52 11.53 7.78 -1.08
N ASN A 53 10.90 8.21 0.00
CA ASN A 53 10.43 7.32 1.05
C ASN A 53 8.99 7.68 1.44
N VAL A 54 8.20 6.65 1.75
CA VAL A 54 6.81 6.79 2.22
C VAL A 54 6.69 6.20 3.63
N LEU A 55 6.23 7.02 4.58
CA LEU A 55 5.95 6.57 5.94
C LEU A 55 4.48 6.14 6.09
N ILE A 56 4.26 4.85 6.37
CA ILE A 56 2.93 4.30 6.67
C ILE A 56 2.84 4.02 8.18
N HIS A 57 2.02 4.79 8.91
CA HIS A 57 1.89 4.63 10.35
C HIS A 57 0.44 4.44 10.83
N CYS A 58 0.31 3.88 12.02
CA CYS A 58 -0.92 3.89 12.81
C CYS A 58 -0.53 4.08 14.28
N ARG A 59 -1.46 3.90 15.23
CA ARG A 59 -1.16 4.13 16.66
C ARG A 59 0.03 3.33 17.19
N LEU A 60 0.07 2.02 16.93
CA LEU A 60 1.11 1.12 17.47
C LEU A 60 2.02 0.51 16.38
N GLY A 61 1.76 0.81 15.11
CA GLY A 61 2.52 0.21 14.00
C GLY A 61 2.31 -1.30 13.77
N MET A 62 1.47 -1.98 14.57
CA MET A 62 1.36 -3.45 14.57
C MET A 62 0.28 -4.03 13.65
N SER A 63 -0.82 -3.30 13.42
CA SER A 63 -2.03 -3.86 12.79
C SER A 63 -2.41 -3.08 11.54
N ARG A 64 -3.21 -2.00 11.62
CA ARG A 64 -3.66 -1.20 10.45
C ARG A 64 -2.55 -0.82 9.46
N SER A 65 -1.50 -0.13 9.92
CA SER A 65 -0.39 0.26 9.03
C SER A 65 0.44 -0.94 8.58
N ALA A 66 0.48 -2.02 9.36
CA ALA A 66 1.13 -3.25 8.95
C ALA A 66 0.39 -3.91 7.79
N SER A 67 -0.95 -4.00 7.89
CA SER A 67 -1.81 -4.57 6.85
C SER A 67 -1.70 -3.80 5.53
N VAL A 68 -1.70 -2.47 5.56
CA VAL A 68 -1.51 -1.65 4.35
C VAL A 68 -0.14 -1.90 3.72
N ALA A 69 0.93 -1.89 4.52
CA ALA A 69 2.27 -2.15 4.00
C ALA A 69 2.41 -3.58 3.43
N ILE A 70 1.80 -4.59 4.07
CA ILE A 70 1.78 -5.96 3.57
C ILE A 70 1.02 -6.03 2.24
N ALA A 71 -0.17 -5.45 2.16
CA ALA A 71 -0.98 -5.41 0.94
C ALA A 71 -0.25 -4.75 -0.24
N TYR A 72 0.42 -3.62 0.03
CA TYR A 72 1.25 -2.93 -0.95
C TYR A 72 2.40 -3.82 -1.45
N LEU A 73 3.14 -4.45 -0.54
CA LEU A 73 4.25 -5.34 -0.91
C LEU A 73 3.79 -6.58 -1.68
N MET A 74 2.61 -7.13 -1.37
CA MET A 74 2.00 -8.21 -2.14
C MET A 74 1.72 -7.76 -3.58
N ARG A 75 1.08 -6.59 -3.77
CA ARG A 75 0.80 -6.04 -5.10
C ARG A 75 2.09 -5.73 -5.87
N GLN A 76 3.06 -5.08 -5.21
CA GLN A 76 4.28 -4.64 -5.87
C GLN A 76 5.19 -5.80 -6.29
N ARG A 77 5.24 -6.86 -5.48
CA ARG A 77 6.17 -8.00 -5.70
C ARG A 77 5.49 -9.22 -6.30
N GLN A 78 4.16 -9.22 -6.40
CA GLN A 78 3.37 -10.34 -6.89
C GLN A 78 3.66 -11.65 -6.11
N LEU A 79 3.86 -11.53 -4.79
CA LEU A 79 4.11 -12.66 -3.88
C LEU A 79 2.93 -12.88 -2.94
N GLY A 80 2.74 -14.14 -2.54
CA GLY A 80 1.67 -14.55 -1.62
C GLY A 80 1.79 -13.92 -0.22
N LEU A 81 0.65 -13.86 0.47
CA LEU A 81 0.52 -13.32 1.82
C LEU A 81 1.47 -13.99 2.81
N ASP A 82 1.62 -15.31 2.73
CA ASP A 82 2.48 -16.11 3.59
C ASP A 82 3.95 -15.70 3.48
N VAL A 83 4.42 -15.45 2.26
CA VAL A 83 5.79 -14.98 1.99
C VAL A 83 5.98 -13.56 2.50
N ILE A 84 5.09 -12.63 2.10
CA ILE A 84 5.24 -11.21 2.44
C ILE A 84 5.10 -10.98 3.95
N ILE A 85 4.16 -11.63 4.63
CA ILE A 85 3.98 -11.44 6.07
C ILE A 85 5.18 -11.96 6.86
N ALA A 86 5.80 -13.05 6.42
CA ALA A 86 7.02 -13.58 7.02
C ALA A 86 8.18 -12.58 6.86
N GLU A 87 8.37 -12.01 5.66
CA GLU A 87 9.40 -11.00 5.42
C GLU A 87 9.20 -9.75 6.28
N VAL A 88 7.96 -9.24 6.36
CA VAL A 88 7.66 -8.06 7.18
C VAL A 88 7.89 -8.34 8.67
N ARG A 89 7.51 -9.53 9.15
CA ARG A 89 7.75 -9.97 10.54
C ARG A 89 9.24 -10.12 10.88
N ALA A 90 10.07 -10.48 9.90
CA ALA A 90 11.51 -10.56 10.09
C ALA A 90 12.16 -9.18 10.34
N ARG A 91 11.56 -8.10 9.82
CA ARG A 91 12.10 -6.73 9.95
C ARG A 91 11.48 -5.93 11.10
N ARG A 92 10.23 -6.22 11.46
CA ARG A 92 9.51 -5.50 12.52
C ARG A 92 8.42 -6.34 13.17
N LYS A 93 8.13 -6.02 14.45
CA LYS A 93 7.05 -6.66 15.21
C LYS A 93 5.68 -6.22 14.67
N VAL A 94 5.02 -7.11 13.94
CA VAL A 94 3.67 -6.90 13.42
C VAL A 94 2.72 -8.04 13.77
N LYS A 95 1.48 -7.67 14.06
CA LYS A 95 0.37 -8.58 14.30
C LYS A 95 -0.91 -7.94 13.77
N PRO A 96 -1.16 -8.00 12.44
CA PRO A 96 -2.47 -7.72 11.89
C PRO A 96 -3.54 -8.49 12.68
N ARG A 97 -4.67 -7.85 12.95
CA ARG A 97 -5.82 -8.54 13.54
C ARG A 97 -6.38 -9.53 12.53
N GLU A 98 -7.11 -10.53 13.01
CA GLU A 98 -7.71 -11.58 12.17
C GLU A 98 -8.53 -10.99 11.03
N ASN A 99 -9.37 -9.98 11.32
CA ASN A 99 -10.16 -9.29 10.30
C ASN A 99 -9.33 -8.66 9.16
N PHE A 100 -8.07 -8.29 9.41
CA PHE A 100 -7.17 -7.80 8.37
C PHE A 100 -6.45 -8.95 7.67
N MET A 101 -6.18 -10.07 8.35
CA MET A 101 -5.65 -11.28 7.71
C MET A 101 -6.63 -11.81 6.66
N ASP A 102 -7.93 -11.89 7.00
CA ASP A 102 -8.98 -12.30 6.07
C ASP A 102 -9.01 -11.39 4.83
N GLN A 103 -8.93 -10.07 5.05
CA GLN A 103 -8.92 -9.09 3.96
C GLN A 103 -7.68 -9.22 3.08
N LEU A 104 -6.51 -9.53 3.66
CA LEU A 104 -5.29 -9.76 2.88
C LEU A 104 -5.37 -11.04 2.04
N GLN A 105 -6.08 -12.07 2.50
CA GLN A 105 -6.37 -13.26 1.70
C GLN A 105 -7.30 -12.93 0.53
N VAL A 106 -8.35 -12.13 0.78
CA VAL A 106 -9.24 -11.64 -0.28
C VAL A 106 -8.45 -10.80 -1.28
N TRP A 107 -7.56 -9.92 -0.81
CA TRP A 107 -6.71 -9.08 -1.66
C TRP A 107 -5.84 -9.90 -2.62
N GLN A 108 -5.28 -11.01 -2.14
CA GLN A 108 -4.56 -11.96 -2.99
C GLN A 108 -5.51 -12.65 -3.98
N ALA A 109 -6.68 -13.10 -3.52
CA ALA A 109 -7.65 -13.84 -4.35
C ALA A 109 -8.27 -13.01 -5.47
N VAL A 110 -8.37 -11.69 -5.29
CA VAL A 110 -8.83 -10.75 -6.33
C VAL A 110 -7.69 -10.22 -7.21
N GLU A 111 -6.48 -10.76 -7.06
CA GLU A 111 -5.28 -10.37 -7.82
C GLU A 111 -5.01 -8.87 -7.73
N TYR A 112 -5.16 -8.32 -6.53
CA TYR A 112 -4.87 -6.91 -6.23
C TYR A 112 -5.74 -5.90 -7.00
N GLN A 113 -6.91 -6.32 -7.46
CA GLN A 113 -7.96 -5.45 -8.00
C GLN A 113 -9.33 -5.98 -7.58
N VAL A 114 -10.02 -5.26 -6.69
CA VAL A 114 -11.27 -5.72 -6.05
C VAL A 114 -12.51 -5.49 -6.93
N TRP A 115 -12.41 -4.65 -7.97
CA TRP A 115 -13.51 -4.33 -8.88
C TRP A 115 -13.29 -4.93 -10.27
N GLU A 116 -14.37 -5.36 -10.92
CA GLU A 116 -14.36 -5.79 -12.33
C GLU A 116 -14.37 -4.59 -13.29
N ASP A 117 -14.87 -3.44 -12.83
CA ASP A 117 -15.04 -2.24 -13.63
C ASP A 117 -14.36 -1.00 -13.03
N ASN A 118 -13.95 -0.09 -13.90
CA ASN A 118 -13.25 1.13 -13.50
C ASN A 118 -14.10 2.09 -12.65
N GLN A 119 -15.43 1.96 -12.66
CA GLN A 119 -16.32 2.81 -11.87
C GLN A 119 -16.55 2.24 -10.47
N LYS A 120 -15.87 1.14 -10.11
CA LYS A 120 -15.92 0.52 -8.78
C LYS A 120 -17.35 0.13 -8.38
N ARG A 121 -18.12 -0.46 -9.31
CA ARG A 121 -19.54 -0.82 -9.12
C ARG A 121 -19.76 -2.31 -8.96
N ILE A 122 -18.98 -3.13 -9.65
CA ILE A 122 -19.11 -4.58 -9.73
C ILE A 122 -17.91 -5.18 -9.00
N PRO A 123 -18.08 -5.66 -7.75
CA PRO A 123 -17.00 -6.30 -7.03
C PRO A 123 -16.70 -7.69 -7.60
N LYS A 124 -15.44 -8.10 -7.59
CA LYS A 124 -15.05 -9.48 -7.94
C LYS A 124 -15.66 -10.47 -6.95
N ALA A 125 -15.94 -11.70 -7.39
CA ALA A 125 -16.62 -12.71 -6.57
C ALA A 125 -16.02 -12.95 -5.18
N PRO A 126 -14.67 -13.07 -4.99
CA PRO A 126 -14.10 -13.21 -3.65
C PRO A 126 -14.36 -12.01 -2.74
N TYR A 127 -14.33 -10.79 -3.30
CA TYR A 127 -14.63 -9.58 -2.55
C TYR A 127 -16.12 -9.45 -2.24
N GLN A 128 -17.01 -9.83 -3.16
CA GLN A 128 -18.45 -9.90 -2.89
C GLN A 128 -18.77 -10.86 -1.73
N SER A 129 -18.19 -12.06 -1.72
CA SER A 129 -18.38 -13.02 -0.61
C SER A 129 -17.89 -12.45 0.73
N TYR A 130 -16.78 -11.70 0.72
CA TYR A 130 -16.32 -10.98 1.91
C TYR A 130 -17.33 -9.92 2.38
N LEU A 131 -17.89 -9.13 1.47
CA LEU A 131 -18.90 -8.11 1.77
C LEU A 131 -20.17 -8.73 2.37
N ASP A 132 -20.65 -9.84 1.79
CA ASP A 132 -21.83 -10.56 2.29
C ASP A 132 -21.62 -11.07 3.71
N GLY A 133 -20.50 -11.76 3.96
CA GLY A 133 -20.16 -12.24 5.29
C GLY A 133 -19.88 -11.11 6.29
N ARG A 134 -19.40 -9.96 5.82
CA ARG A 134 -19.22 -8.75 6.63
C ARG A 134 -20.56 -8.12 7.00
N ALA A 135 -21.52 -8.03 6.08
CA ALA A 135 -22.85 -7.48 6.33
C ALA A 135 -23.57 -8.25 7.44
N VAL A 136 -23.48 -9.58 7.44
CA VAL A 136 -24.03 -10.43 8.51
C VAL A 136 -23.40 -10.10 9.87
N ARG A 137 -22.07 -9.98 9.93
CA ARG A 137 -21.36 -9.65 11.19
C ARG A 137 -21.70 -8.25 11.71
N LEU A 138 -21.88 -7.27 10.82
CA LEU A 138 -22.29 -5.91 11.20
C LEU A 138 -23.72 -5.92 11.76
N ALA A 139 -24.65 -6.57 11.06
CA ALA A 139 -26.04 -6.69 11.49
C ALA A 139 -26.15 -7.36 12.87
N ALA A 140 -25.38 -8.42 13.12
CA ALA A 140 -25.34 -9.10 14.41
C ALA A 140 -24.85 -8.20 15.57
N LYS A 141 -24.07 -7.14 15.28
CA LYS A 141 -23.61 -6.14 16.26
C LYS A 141 -24.41 -4.83 16.21
N GLY A 142 -25.51 -4.77 15.44
CA GLY A 142 -26.31 -3.55 15.28
C GLY A 142 -25.59 -2.42 14.53
N LEU A 143 -24.56 -2.74 13.76
CA LEU A 143 -23.78 -1.81 12.94
C LEU A 143 -24.28 -1.82 11.49
N THR A 144 -24.19 -0.69 10.78
CA THR A 144 -24.80 -0.55 9.44
C THR A 144 -23.89 0.05 8.37
N GLY A 145 -22.69 0.50 8.72
CA GLY A 145 -21.79 1.18 7.80
C GLY A 145 -20.40 0.54 7.74
N ASN A 146 -19.38 1.40 7.79
CA ASN A 146 -17.97 1.00 7.70
C ASN A 146 -17.24 0.88 9.03
N GLU A 147 -18.00 0.73 10.11
CA GLU A 147 -17.48 0.69 11.47
C GLU A 147 -16.48 -0.48 11.63
N PRO A 148 -15.43 -0.28 12.44
CA PRO A 148 -14.60 -1.39 12.86
C PRO A 148 -15.43 -2.38 13.69
N ILE A 149 -15.46 -3.64 13.25
CA ILE A 149 -15.96 -4.74 14.06
C ILE A 149 -14.86 -5.01 15.08
N VAL A 150 -15.00 -4.39 16.25
CA VAL A 150 -14.14 -4.64 17.40
C VAL A 150 -14.84 -5.60 18.33
N ASP A 151 -14.11 -6.60 18.83
CA ASP A 151 -14.43 -7.20 20.11
C ASP A 151 -13.68 -6.44 21.19
N TRP A 152 -14.42 -5.93 22.16
CA TRP A 152 -13.88 -5.20 23.29
C TRP A 152 -13.20 -6.12 24.31
N ASP A 153 -13.40 -7.43 24.20
CA ASP A 153 -12.79 -8.46 25.06
C ASP A 153 -11.34 -8.80 24.69
N GLU A 154 -10.81 -8.20 23.61
CA GLU A 154 -9.49 -8.51 23.06
C GLU A 154 -8.40 -7.48 23.45
N TYR A 155 -8.60 -6.74 24.55
CA TYR A 155 -7.71 -5.67 25.03
C TYR A 155 -7.04 -5.95 26.37
#